data_AF-A0A2V5P4A4-F1
#
_entry.id   AF-A0A2V5P4A4-F1
#
_cell.length_a   1.000
_cell.length_b   1.000
_cell.length_c   1.000
_cell.angle_alpha   90.00
_cell.angle_beta   90.00
_cell.angle_gamma   90.00
#
_symmetry.space_group_name_H-M   'P 1'
#
loop_
_entity.id
_entity.type
_entity.pdbx_description
1 polymer ?
#
loop_
_entity_poly.entity_id
_entity_poly.type
_entity_poly.pdbx_seq_one_letter_code
_entity_poly.pdbx_strand_id
1 'polypeptide(L)'
;EIATALGYKENKLPFTLLTQRFPLRLLRESAEDCEALLFGAGGFLETPDLDIYDKSAREYVRQLWDRWWPHRDDLKRLVLPAKAWHISGTRPVNHPQRRLAALAVLAREWPRLQRASGKSSIAAANDFFQTLAHPFWNFHYTLSSKASPKEMALIGDSRVADILANVLFPFWAAHDRKGQSSSNTRLWSEYGKLPAQLSNRRVETAATRLFGNDPRRKKFLRTVVHQQALLQIYEDFCMQDSSDCAQCPFPEQMDKWM
;
A
#
# COMPACT_ATOMS: atom_id res chain seq x y z
N GLU A 1 -6.70 0.63 -6.38
CA GLU A 1 -5.22 0.56 -6.42
C GLU A 1 -4.48 1.19 -5.24
N ILE A 2 -4.43 2.53 -5.07
CA ILE A 2 -3.64 3.11 -3.94
C ILE A 2 -4.14 2.63 -2.57
N ALA A 3 -5.45 2.59 -2.36
CA ALA A 3 -6.03 2.03 -1.14
C ALA A 3 -5.63 0.56 -0.93
N THR A 4 -5.68 -0.25 -1.99
CA THR A 4 -5.24 -1.65 -1.97
C THR A 4 -3.76 -1.77 -1.59
N ALA A 5 -2.90 -0.90 -2.11
CA ALA A 5 -1.49 -0.84 -1.73
C ALA A 5 -1.30 -0.48 -0.25
N LEU A 6 -2.11 0.44 0.31
CA LEU A 6 -2.07 0.74 1.75
C LEU A 6 -2.43 -0.48 2.63
N GLY A 7 -3.21 -1.43 2.10
CA GLY A 7 -3.57 -2.69 2.75
C GLY A 7 -2.47 -3.76 2.79
N TYR A 8 -1.28 -3.53 2.23
CA TYR A 8 -0.21 -4.55 2.13
C TYR A 8 -0.74 -5.83 1.46
N LYS A 9 -0.17 -7.00 1.77
CA LYS A 9 -0.69 -8.30 1.30
C LYS A 9 -1.96 -8.71 2.02
N GLU A 10 -2.01 -8.48 3.34
CA GLU A 10 -3.01 -9.11 4.21
C GLU A 10 -4.34 -8.34 4.31
N ASN A 11 -4.37 -7.04 3.99
CA ASN A 11 -5.55 -6.19 4.12
C ASN A 11 -6.00 -5.55 2.78
N LYS A 12 -5.64 -6.14 1.63
CA LYS A 12 -6.09 -5.64 0.31
C LYS A 12 -7.60 -5.57 0.16
N LEU A 13 -8.29 -6.63 0.59
CA LEU A 13 -9.73 -6.79 0.49
C LEU A 13 -10.50 -5.73 1.30
N PRO A 14 -10.28 -5.55 2.61
CA PRO A 14 -11.02 -4.54 3.37
C PRO A 14 -10.81 -3.12 2.83
N PHE A 15 -9.60 -2.75 2.39
CA PHE A 15 -9.37 -1.46 1.73
C PHE A 15 -10.14 -1.31 0.41
N THR A 16 -10.22 -2.38 -0.38
CA THR A 16 -10.99 -2.39 -1.63
C THR A 16 -12.48 -2.20 -1.34
N LEU A 17 -13.03 -2.95 -0.39
CA LEU A 17 -14.43 -2.84 0.04
C LEU A 17 -14.76 -1.43 0.53
N LEU A 18 -13.89 -0.80 1.31
CA LEU A 18 -14.08 0.58 1.75
C LEU A 18 -14.14 1.54 0.57
N THR A 19 -13.22 1.45 -0.40
CA THR A 19 -13.26 2.33 -1.57
C THR A 19 -14.46 2.11 -2.50
N GLN A 20 -15.02 0.91 -2.52
CA GLN A 20 -16.27 0.61 -3.24
C GLN A 20 -17.49 1.20 -2.53
N ARG A 21 -17.50 1.17 -1.19
CA ARG A 21 -18.58 1.73 -0.35
C ARG A 21 -18.53 3.25 -0.27
N PHE A 22 -17.33 3.81 -0.28
CA PHE A 22 -17.06 5.24 -0.20
C PHE A 22 -16.23 5.68 -1.41
N PRO A 23 -16.89 5.93 -2.56
CA PRO A 23 -16.21 6.44 -3.74
C PRO A 23 -15.50 7.75 -3.42
N LEU A 24 -14.37 8.00 -4.09
CA LEU A 24 -13.53 9.18 -3.85
C LEU A 24 -14.31 10.50 -3.88
N ARG A 25 -15.31 10.62 -4.77
CA ARG A 25 -16.17 11.81 -4.85
C ARG A 25 -16.85 12.11 -3.51
N LEU A 26 -17.47 11.09 -2.91
CA LEU A 26 -18.15 11.20 -1.61
C LEU A 26 -17.14 11.59 -0.53
N LEU A 27 -15.99 10.93 -0.45
CA LEU A 27 -14.95 11.24 0.54
C LEU A 27 -14.42 12.67 0.42
N ARG A 28 -14.41 13.24 -0.79
CA ARG A 28 -13.99 14.62 -1.03
C ARG A 28 -15.07 15.65 -0.73
N GLU A 29 -16.33 15.34 -1.02
CA GLU A 29 -17.47 16.20 -0.67
C GLU A 29 -17.68 16.24 0.85
N SER A 30 -17.39 15.14 1.55
CA SER A 30 -17.39 15.02 3.02
C SER A 30 -15.98 15.11 3.59
N ALA A 31 -15.14 16.06 3.13
CA ALA A 31 -13.72 16.11 3.50
C ALA A 31 -13.47 16.17 5.02
N GLU A 32 -14.35 16.83 5.76
CA GLU A 32 -14.30 16.92 7.21
C GLU A 32 -14.62 15.57 7.88
N ASP A 33 -15.61 14.85 7.37
CA ASP A 33 -16.04 13.57 7.95
C ASP A 33 -15.28 12.37 7.36
N CYS A 34 -14.47 12.58 6.32
CA CYS A 34 -13.79 11.53 5.55
C CYS A 34 -13.09 10.49 6.43
N GLU A 35 -12.32 10.94 7.42
CA GLU A 35 -11.65 10.03 8.35
C GLU A 35 -12.64 9.28 9.24
N ALA A 36 -13.63 9.98 9.82
CA ALA A 36 -14.64 9.37 10.67
C ALA A 36 -15.50 8.33 9.92
N LEU A 37 -15.89 8.63 8.67
CA LEU A 37 -16.63 7.71 7.79
C LEU A 37 -15.82 6.44 7.51
N LEU A 38 -14.54 6.61 7.18
CA LEU A 38 -13.66 5.47 6.93
C LEU A 38 -13.45 4.64 8.19
N PHE A 39 -13.17 5.26 9.34
CA PHE A 39 -12.98 4.56 10.62
C PHE A 39 -14.24 3.86 11.11
N GLY A 40 -15.39 4.52 11.02
CA GLY A 40 -16.69 3.96 11.35
C GLY A 40 -17.04 2.76 10.49
N ALA A 41 -16.96 2.91 9.16
CA ALA A 41 -17.18 1.81 8.23
C ALA A 41 -16.10 0.72 8.30
N GLY A 42 -14.91 1.05 8.79
CA GLY A 42 -13.85 0.09 9.09
C GLY A 42 -14.14 -0.75 10.33
N GLY A 43 -15.16 -0.42 11.13
CA GLY A 43 -15.43 -1.09 12.41
C GLY A 43 -14.43 -0.70 13.51
N PHE A 44 -13.80 0.47 13.40
CA PHE A 44 -12.83 0.94 14.40
C PHE A 44 -13.43 1.93 15.42
N LEU A 45 -14.70 2.29 15.26
CA LEU A 45 -15.49 3.14 16.16
C LEU A 45 -16.73 2.37 16.65
N GLU A 46 -16.51 1.24 17.34
CA GLU A 46 -17.61 0.39 17.83
C GLU A 46 -18.04 0.73 19.26
N THR A 47 -17.09 1.09 20.13
CA THR A 47 -17.37 1.38 21.55
C THR A 47 -17.22 2.89 21.81
N PRO A 48 -18.24 3.57 22.35
CA PRO A 48 -18.18 4.98 22.70
C PRO A 48 -17.47 5.24 24.04
N ASP A 49 -17.08 4.18 24.75
CA ASP A 49 -16.31 4.29 25.99
C ASP A 49 -14.96 4.93 25.71
N LEU A 50 -14.82 6.19 26.12
CA LEU A 50 -13.62 6.98 25.91
C LEU A 50 -12.54 6.70 26.98
N ASP A 51 -12.87 5.98 28.06
CA ASP A 51 -11.94 5.73 29.16
C ASP A 51 -10.89 4.67 28.82
N ILE A 52 -11.13 3.85 27.80
CA ILE A 52 -10.15 2.90 27.26
C ILE A 52 -8.96 3.59 26.55
N TYR A 53 -9.09 4.87 26.21
CA TYR A 53 -8.06 5.62 25.50
C TYR A 53 -7.23 6.48 26.45
N ASP A 54 -5.93 6.56 26.15
CA ASP A 54 -5.01 7.49 26.80
C ASP A 54 -5.53 8.94 26.68
N LYS A 55 -5.27 9.75 27.71
CA LYS A 55 -5.71 11.16 27.75
C LYS A 55 -5.31 11.96 26.51
N SER A 56 -4.13 11.68 25.95
CA SER A 56 -3.62 12.33 24.73
C SER A 56 -4.38 11.95 23.46
N ALA A 57 -5.05 10.79 23.43
CA ALA A 57 -5.83 10.29 22.29
C ALA A 57 -7.33 10.54 22.44
N ARG A 58 -7.81 10.71 23.67
CA ARG A 58 -9.24 10.81 24.01
C ARG A 58 -9.98 11.90 23.23
N GLU A 59 -9.39 13.09 23.16
CA GLU A 59 -10.00 14.21 22.44
C GLU A 59 -10.10 13.95 20.94
N TYR A 60 -9.06 13.37 20.36
CA TYR A 60 -9.04 13.00 18.94
C TYR A 60 -10.08 11.92 18.62
N VAL A 61 -10.19 10.88 19.46
CA VAL A 61 -11.19 9.82 19.29
C VAL A 61 -12.61 10.36 19.46
N ARG A 62 -12.83 11.26 20.41
CA ARG A 62 -14.12 11.94 20.60
C ARG A 62 -14.56 12.67 19.34
N GLN A 63 -13.66 13.43 18.71
CA GLN A 63 -13.96 14.12 17.45
C GLN A 63 -14.31 13.16 16.31
N LEU A 64 -13.63 12.02 16.21
CA LEU A 64 -13.99 10.98 15.23
C LEU A 64 -15.37 10.40 15.51
N TRP A 65 -15.70 10.15 16.77
CA TRP A 65 -17.02 9.66 17.19
C TRP A 65 -18.12 10.68 16.92
N ASP A 66 -17.93 11.95 17.28
CA ASP A 66 -18.91 13.02 17.08
C ASP A 66 -19.24 13.20 15.59
N ARG A 67 -18.24 13.06 14.71
CA ARG A 67 -18.43 13.11 13.25
C ARG A 67 -19.04 11.84 12.68
N TRP A 68 -18.74 10.66 13.24
CA TRP A 68 -19.30 9.39 12.79
C TRP A 68 -20.76 9.20 13.23
N TRP A 69 -21.10 9.65 14.44
CA TRP A 69 -22.37 9.37 15.10
C TRP A 69 -23.61 9.66 14.24
N PRO A 70 -23.72 10.81 13.54
CA PRO A 70 -24.88 11.11 12.70
C PRO A 70 -25.08 10.12 11.55
N HIS A 71 -24.01 9.49 11.07
CA HIS A 71 -24.03 8.59 9.91
C HIS A 71 -24.14 7.12 10.28
N ARG A 72 -23.97 6.78 11.57
CA ARG A 72 -23.79 5.39 12.03
C ARG A 72 -24.95 4.47 11.66
N ASP A 73 -26.18 4.93 11.85
CA ASP A 73 -27.36 4.09 11.64
C ASP A 73 -27.59 3.81 10.14
N ASP A 74 -27.47 4.85 9.30
CA ASP A 74 -27.61 4.74 7.84
C ASP A 74 -26.51 3.87 7.21
N LEU A 75 -25.30 3.95 7.75
CA LEU A 75 -24.12 3.26 7.24
C LEU A 75 -23.83 1.94 7.95
N LYS A 76 -24.66 1.49 8.90
CA LYS A 76 -24.45 0.28 9.70
C LYS A 76 -24.18 -0.96 8.83
N ARG A 77 -24.90 -1.12 7.72
CA ARG A 77 -24.73 -2.23 6.76
C ARG A 77 -23.41 -2.18 5.98
N LEU A 78 -22.74 -1.03 5.98
CA LEU A 78 -21.47 -0.78 5.31
C LEU A 78 -20.27 -0.90 6.27
N VAL A 79 -20.50 -1.26 7.53
CA VAL A 79 -19.42 -1.55 8.49
C VAL A 79 -18.78 -2.89 8.15
N LEU A 80 -17.44 -2.93 8.17
CA LEU A 80 -16.67 -4.16 8.02
C LEU A 80 -16.58 -4.87 9.37
N PRO A 81 -16.78 -6.21 9.42
CA PRO A 81 -16.60 -6.95 10.65
C PRO A 81 -15.12 -7.03 11.03
N ALA A 82 -14.79 -7.10 12.32
CA ALA A 82 -13.42 -7.19 12.81
C ALA A 82 -12.58 -8.30 12.12
N LYS A 83 -13.20 -9.46 11.83
CA LYS A 83 -12.58 -10.59 11.13
C LYS A 83 -12.13 -10.30 9.69
N ALA A 84 -12.60 -9.20 9.08
CA ALA A 84 -12.15 -8.76 7.77
C ALA A 84 -10.73 -8.17 7.81
N TRP A 85 -10.25 -7.79 8.99
CA TRP A 85 -8.93 -7.20 9.19
C TRP A 85 -7.94 -8.23 9.71
N HIS A 86 -6.82 -8.37 9.02
CA HIS A 86 -5.69 -9.14 9.48
C HIS A 86 -4.76 -8.24 10.31
N ILE A 87 -4.89 -8.31 11.63
CA ILE A 87 -4.12 -7.48 12.58
C ILE A 87 -2.90 -8.24 13.13
N SER A 88 -3.04 -9.54 13.40
CA SER A 88 -1.96 -10.37 13.95
C SER A 88 -0.73 -10.39 13.06
N GLY A 89 0.47 -10.32 13.67
CA GLY A 89 1.74 -10.31 12.95
C GLY A 89 2.03 -9.05 12.11
N THR A 90 1.15 -8.05 12.13
CA THR A 90 1.37 -6.79 11.41
C THR A 90 2.31 -5.89 12.21
N ARG A 91 3.37 -5.38 11.56
CA ARG A 91 4.25 -4.38 12.19
C ARG A 91 3.41 -3.16 12.62
N PRO A 92 3.67 -2.53 13.79
CA PRO A 92 2.84 -1.42 14.27
C PRO A 92 2.66 -0.28 13.26
N VAL A 93 3.72 0.09 12.54
CA VAL A 93 3.67 1.10 11.45
C VAL A 93 2.76 0.73 10.28
N ASN A 94 2.39 -0.54 10.13
CA ASN A 94 1.53 -1.04 9.05
C ASN A 94 0.11 -1.34 9.51
N HIS A 95 -0.23 -1.00 10.76
CA HIS A 95 -1.54 -1.31 11.32
C HIS A 95 -2.68 -0.73 10.47
N PRO A 96 -3.78 -1.46 10.25
CA PRO A 96 -4.88 -1.02 9.40
C PRO A 96 -5.45 0.36 9.73
N GLN A 97 -5.63 0.68 11.02
CA GLN A 97 -6.11 2.00 11.45
C GLN A 97 -5.23 3.14 10.93
N ARG A 98 -3.91 3.07 11.16
CA ARG A 98 -2.96 4.07 10.64
C ARG A 98 -3.00 4.16 9.11
N ARG A 99 -3.16 3.03 8.42
CA ARG A 99 -3.26 2.99 6.95
C ARG A 99 -4.57 3.57 6.45
N LEU A 100 -5.64 3.46 7.23
CA LEU A 100 -6.93 4.05 6.90
C LEU A 100 -6.92 5.57 7.09
N ALA A 101 -6.24 6.06 8.12
CA ALA A 101 -5.96 7.49 8.25
C ALA A 101 -5.12 8.03 7.09
N ALA A 102 -4.11 7.28 6.65
CA ALA A 102 -3.35 7.62 5.45
C ALA A 102 -4.26 7.71 4.21
N LEU A 103 -5.24 6.81 4.07
CA LEU A 103 -6.23 6.88 3.00
C LEU A 103 -7.11 8.13 3.09
N ALA A 104 -7.56 8.50 4.30
CA ALA A 104 -8.34 9.72 4.52
C ALA A 104 -7.55 10.98 4.12
N VAL A 105 -6.28 11.06 4.52
CA VAL A 105 -5.37 12.14 4.12
C VAL A 105 -5.19 12.18 2.60
N LEU A 106 -4.97 11.04 1.95
CA LEU A 106 -4.85 10.98 0.49
C LEU A 106 -6.12 11.43 -0.25
N ALA A 107 -7.30 11.10 0.28
CA ALA A 107 -8.57 11.52 -0.29
C ALA A 107 -8.73 13.06 -0.22
N ARG A 108 -8.35 13.67 0.92
CA ARG A 108 -8.33 15.13 1.08
C ARG A 108 -7.29 15.81 0.18
N GLU A 109 -6.09 15.25 0.13
CA GLU A 109 -4.97 15.76 -0.67
C GLU A 109 -5.04 15.31 -2.15
N TRP A 110 -6.18 14.79 -2.61
CA TRP A 110 -6.33 14.22 -3.95
C TRP A 110 -5.87 15.16 -5.08
N PRO A 111 -6.19 16.46 -5.10
CA PRO A 111 -5.68 17.37 -6.13
C PRO A 111 -4.14 17.45 -6.17
N ARG A 112 -3.48 17.42 -5.01
CA ARG A 112 -2.01 17.39 -4.93
C ARG A 112 -1.45 16.06 -5.41
N LEU A 113 -2.08 14.95 -5.05
CA LEU A 113 -1.71 13.62 -5.56
C LEU A 113 -1.84 13.53 -7.08
N GLN A 114 -2.95 14.04 -7.65
CA GLN A 114 -3.15 14.09 -9.09
C GLN A 114 -2.06 14.91 -9.78
N ARG A 115 -1.72 16.09 -9.23
CA ARG A 115 -0.65 16.95 -9.79
C ARG A 115 0.73 16.29 -9.70
N ALA A 116 1.03 15.61 -8.60
CA ALA A 116 2.28 14.88 -8.43
C ALA A 116 2.37 13.70 -9.40
N SER A 117 1.29 12.94 -9.54
CA SER A 117 1.20 11.77 -10.41
C SER A 117 1.16 12.15 -11.90
N GLY A 118 0.57 13.28 -12.27
CA GLY A 118 0.48 13.71 -13.69
C GLY A 118 1.81 14.11 -14.32
N LYS A 119 2.86 14.33 -13.51
CA LYS A 119 4.20 14.70 -14.00
C LYS A 119 5.05 13.51 -14.46
N SER A 120 4.57 12.28 -14.32
CA SER A 120 5.33 11.04 -14.56
C SER A 120 6.74 11.09 -13.96
N SER A 121 6.84 11.60 -12.73
CA SER A 121 8.11 11.90 -12.05
C SER A 121 8.16 11.21 -10.69
N ILE A 122 9.16 10.33 -10.52
CA ILE A 122 9.43 9.66 -9.24
C ILE A 122 9.67 10.68 -8.14
N ALA A 123 10.47 11.73 -8.42
CA ALA A 123 10.80 12.75 -7.43
C ALA A 123 9.55 13.51 -6.95
N ALA A 124 8.65 13.88 -7.86
CA ALA A 124 7.40 14.56 -7.50
C ALA A 124 6.46 13.66 -6.69
N ALA A 125 6.37 12.37 -7.04
CA ALA A 125 5.57 11.41 -6.28
C ALA A 125 6.17 11.17 -4.88
N ASN A 126 7.48 10.99 -4.78
CA ASN A 126 8.18 10.83 -3.49
C ASN A 126 7.97 12.06 -2.60
N ASP A 127 8.24 13.27 -3.10
CA ASP A 127 8.02 14.52 -2.36
C ASP A 127 6.58 14.63 -1.85
N PHE A 128 5.59 14.31 -2.69
CA PHE A 128 4.20 14.28 -2.26
C PHE A 128 3.95 13.33 -1.09
N PHE A 129 4.41 12.08 -1.17
CA PHE A 129 4.17 11.10 -0.10
C PHE A 129 4.93 11.42 1.19
N GLN A 130 6.15 11.95 1.10
CA GLN A 130 6.97 12.31 2.27
C GLN A 130 6.46 13.56 3.00
N THR A 131 5.76 14.45 2.29
CA THR A 131 5.17 15.66 2.88
C THR A 131 3.78 15.41 3.48
N LEU A 132 3.25 14.18 3.42
CA LEU A 132 2.01 13.83 4.08
C LEU A 132 2.20 13.77 5.59
N ALA A 133 1.41 14.57 6.30
CA ALA A 133 1.42 14.64 7.75
C ALA A 133 0.02 14.48 8.32
N HIS A 134 -0.02 13.95 9.55
CA HIS A 134 -1.21 13.89 10.35
C HIS A 134 -0.87 14.13 11.83
N PRO A 135 -1.50 15.08 12.53
CA PRO A 135 -1.15 15.43 13.92
C PRO A 135 -1.16 14.23 14.88
N PHE A 136 -2.21 13.40 14.81
CA PHE A 136 -2.30 12.18 15.62
C PHE A 136 -1.46 11.02 15.07
N TRP A 137 -1.73 10.60 13.83
CA TRP A 137 -1.10 9.42 13.23
C TRP A 137 0.39 9.56 12.97
N ASN A 138 1.01 10.74 12.98
CA ASN A 138 2.47 10.77 12.91
C ASN A 138 3.13 10.20 14.17
N PHE A 139 2.39 10.08 15.29
CA PHE A 139 2.89 9.55 16.56
C PHE A 139 2.21 8.26 17.01
N HIS A 140 1.10 7.84 16.41
CA HIS A 140 0.31 6.68 16.86
C HIS A 140 0.21 5.55 15.83
N TYR A 141 0.08 4.31 16.30
CA TYR A 141 -0.14 3.11 15.47
C TYR A 141 -1.61 2.70 15.42
N THR A 142 -2.31 2.88 16.54
CA THR A 142 -3.74 2.62 16.74
C THR A 142 -4.32 3.75 17.58
N LEU A 143 -5.65 3.85 17.64
CA LEU A 143 -6.34 4.79 18.54
C LEU A 143 -6.01 4.55 20.03
N SER A 144 -5.67 3.31 20.40
CA SER A 144 -5.33 2.88 21.76
C SER A 144 -3.83 2.75 22.05
N SER A 145 -2.97 2.98 21.05
CA SER A 145 -1.53 2.88 21.23
C SER A 145 -1.00 4.10 21.99
N LYS A 146 0.07 3.91 22.76
CA LYS A 146 0.84 5.03 23.30
C LYS A 146 1.47 5.83 22.16
N ALA A 147 1.58 7.14 22.35
CA ALA A 147 2.33 7.99 21.43
C ALA A 147 3.80 7.55 21.36
N SER A 148 4.32 7.44 20.14
CA SER A 148 5.74 7.28 19.86
C SER A 148 6.48 8.58 20.26
N PRO A 149 7.67 8.48 20.86
CA PRO A 149 8.49 9.66 21.15
C PRO A 149 9.09 10.30 19.89
N LYS A 150 9.07 9.59 18.76
CA LYS A 150 9.57 10.08 17.47
C LYS A 150 8.45 10.10 16.44
N GLU A 151 8.46 11.14 15.64
CA GLU A 151 7.59 11.27 14.48
C GLU A 151 7.86 10.15 13.46
N MET A 152 6.79 9.64 12.86
CA MET A 152 6.84 8.57 11.87
C MET A 152 6.07 9.01 10.64
N ALA A 153 6.69 8.85 9.46
CA ALA A 153 6.04 9.11 8.19
C ALA A 153 4.72 8.33 8.06
N LEU A 154 3.67 8.99 7.58
CA LEU A 154 2.36 8.36 7.39
C LEU A 154 2.46 7.21 6.37
N ILE A 155 3.25 7.42 5.30
CA ILE A 155 3.59 6.44 4.28
C ILE A 155 5.11 6.42 4.14
N GLY A 156 5.77 5.39 4.69
CA GLY A 156 7.23 5.26 4.63
C GLY A 156 7.75 4.76 3.27
N ASP A 157 9.06 4.91 3.05
CA ASP A 157 9.76 4.67 1.77
C ASP A 157 9.41 3.34 1.11
N SER A 158 9.38 2.25 1.89
CA SER A 158 9.04 0.93 1.36
C SER A 158 7.63 0.85 0.76
N ARG A 159 6.67 1.57 1.37
CA ARG A 159 5.30 1.64 0.86
C ARG A 159 5.21 2.59 -0.33
N VAL A 160 5.97 3.68 -0.34
CA VAL A 160 6.06 4.58 -1.49
C VAL A 160 6.63 3.85 -2.70
N ALA A 161 7.72 3.09 -2.53
CA ALA A 161 8.30 2.27 -3.59
C ALA A 161 7.31 1.24 -4.16
N ASP A 162 6.50 0.61 -3.29
CA ASP A 162 5.46 -0.34 -3.72
C ASP A 162 4.32 0.35 -4.48
N ILE A 163 3.88 1.53 -4.05
CA ILE A 163 2.87 2.34 -4.76
C ILE A 163 3.42 2.82 -6.11
N LEU A 164 4.67 3.26 -6.17
CA LEU A 164 5.33 3.62 -7.42
C LEU A 164 5.30 2.43 -8.37
N ALA A 165 5.85 1.30 -7.93
CA ALA A 165 6.03 0.11 -8.74
C ALA A 165 4.72 -0.47 -9.27
N ASN A 166 3.73 -0.64 -8.38
CA ASN A 166 2.51 -1.41 -8.68
C ASN A 166 1.32 -0.53 -9.09
N VAL A 167 1.39 0.79 -8.88
CA VAL A 167 0.26 1.70 -9.15
C VAL A 167 0.64 2.82 -10.11
N LEU A 168 1.64 3.64 -9.76
CA LEU A 168 1.94 4.84 -10.55
C LEU A 168 2.63 4.51 -11.87
N PHE A 169 3.59 3.57 -11.89
CA PHE A 169 4.24 3.15 -13.13
C PHE A 169 3.28 2.51 -14.13
N PRO A 170 2.42 1.54 -13.74
CA PRO A 170 1.39 1.01 -14.63
C PRO A 170 0.43 2.09 -15.13
N PHE A 171 0.04 3.04 -14.26
CA PHE A 171 -0.77 4.19 -14.64
C PHE A 171 -0.06 5.06 -15.69
N TRP A 172 1.20 5.42 -15.48
CA TRP A 172 2.01 6.19 -16.44
C TRP A 172 2.15 5.46 -17.77
N ALA A 173 2.47 4.16 -17.76
CA ALA A 173 2.61 3.36 -18.97
C ALA A 173 1.31 3.27 -19.78
N ALA A 174 0.16 3.18 -19.11
CA ALA A 174 -1.15 3.15 -19.77
C ALA A 174 -1.50 4.50 -20.42
N HIS A 175 -1.10 5.61 -19.82
CA HIS A 175 -1.32 6.95 -20.37
C HIS A 175 -0.34 7.31 -21.49
N ASP A 176 0.89 6.81 -21.42
CA ASP A 176 1.96 7.05 -22.40
C ASP A 176 1.67 6.42 -23.78
N ARG A 177 1.00 5.26 -23.78
CA ARG A 177 0.57 4.57 -25.02
C ARG A 177 -0.34 5.42 -25.93
N LYS A 178 -0.94 6.50 -25.42
CA LYS A 178 -1.81 7.40 -26.19
C LYS A 178 -1.08 8.60 -26.82
N GLY A 179 0.23 8.75 -26.61
CA GLY A 179 1.00 9.81 -27.27
C GLY A 179 2.51 9.70 -27.05
N GLN A 180 3.24 9.45 -28.16
CA GLN A 180 4.70 9.56 -28.34
C GLN A 180 5.57 8.35 -27.96
N SER A 181 6.13 7.70 -28.98
CA SER A 181 6.96 6.48 -28.93
C SER A 181 8.25 6.60 -28.10
N SER A 182 8.74 7.82 -27.82
CA SER A 182 10.02 8.05 -27.11
C SER A 182 9.91 8.09 -25.58
N SER A 183 8.70 8.28 -25.03
CA SER A 183 8.48 8.42 -23.58
C SER A 183 8.50 7.07 -22.85
N ASN A 184 8.07 6.00 -23.52
CA ASN A 184 7.99 4.65 -22.96
C ASN A 184 9.36 4.12 -22.55
N THR A 185 10.40 4.34 -23.38
CA THR A 185 11.78 3.93 -23.09
C THR A 185 12.33 4.59 -21.83
N ARG A 186 12.04 5.89 -21.62
CA ARG A 186 12.45 6.61 -20.41
C ARG A 186 11.75 6.06 -19.18
N LEU A 187 10.44 5.79 -19.28
CA LEU A 187 9.66 5.23 -18.18
C LEU A 187 10.22 3.87 -17.73
N TRP A 188 10.46 2.94 -18.66
CA TRP A 188 11.05 1.64 -18.32
C TRP A 188 12.47 1.76 -17.77
N SER A 189 13.27 2.71 -18.27
CA SER A 189 14.60 3.00 -17.72
C SER A 189 14.54 3.44 -16.26
N GLU A 190 13.58 4.30 -15.91
CA GLU A 190 13.38 4.76 -14.53
C GLU A 190 12.81 3.65 -13.63
N TYR A 191 11.87 2.85 -14.14
CA TYR A 191 11.34 1.68 -13.43
C TYR A 191 12.45 0.68 -13.07
N GLY A 192 13.36 0.42 -14.01
CA GLY A 192 14.47 -0.50 -13.82
C GLY A 192 15.46 -0.09 -12.72
N LYS A 193 15.49 1.21 -12.37
CA LYS A 193 16.36 1.77 -11.32
C LYS A 193 15.72 1.78 -9.94
N LEU A 194 14.41 1.53 -9.82
CA LEU A 194 13.73 1.57 -8.52
C LEU A 194 14.33 0.54 -7.56
N PRO A 195 14.76 0.94 -6.36
CA PRO A 195 15.33 0.02 -5.39
C PRO A 195 14.24 -0.89 -4.81
N ALA A 196 14.57 -2.17 -4.67
CA ALA A 196 13.75 -3.12 -3.94
C ALA A 196 13.87 -2.84 -2.42
N GLN A 197 12.75 -2.47 -1.79
CA GLN A 197 12.72 -2.07 -0.37
C GLN A 197 12.21 -3.19 0.56
N LEU A 198 11.56 -4.21 0.00
CA LEU A 198 10.94 -5.29 0.76
C LEU A 198 11.48 -6.64 0.30
N SER A 199 11.75 -7.52 1.26
CA SER A 199 12.00 -8.93 0.96
C SER A 199 10.65 -9.65 0.79
N ASN A 200 10.64 -10.65 -0.09
CA ASN A 200 9.47 -11.47 -0.35
C ASN A 200 9.92 -12.93 -0.40
N ARG A 201 9.29 -13.80 0.39
CA ARG A 201 9.67 -15.22 0.45
C ARG A 201 9.64 -15.90 -0.92
N ARG A 202 8.67 -15.56 -1.78
CA ARG A 202 8.58 -16.09 -3.15
C ARG A 202 9.78 -15.65 -3.99
N VAL A 203 10.16 -14.38 -3.90
CA VAL A 203 11.36 -13.83 -4.55
C VAL A 203 12.62 -14.53 -4.05
N GLU A 204 12.75 -14.72 -2.73
CA GLU A 204 13.90 -15.41 -2.15
C GLU A 204 13.97 -16.88 -2.61
N THR A 205 12.83 -17.59 -2.64
CA THR A 205 12.77 -18.96 -3.14
C THR A 205 13.20 -19.05 -4.60
N ALA A 206 12.66 -18.20 -5.48
CA ALA A 206 13.05 -18.17 -6.88
C ALA A 206 14.53 -17.81 -7.05
N ALA A 207 15.03 -16.81 -6.32
CA ALA A 207 16.43 -16.41 -6.38
C ALA A 207 17.38 -17.50 -5.89
N THR A 208 17.00 -18.25 -4.83
CA THR A 208 17.77 -19.40 -4.35
C THR A 208 17.77 -20.54 -5.37
N ARG A 209 16.62 -20.86 -5.98
CA ARG A 209 16.54 -21.92 -6.98
C ARG A 209 17.34 -21.60 -8.24
N LEU A 210 17.29 -20.36 -8.72
CA LEU A 210 17.98 -19.95 -9.96
C LEU A 210 19.48 -19.71 -9.76
N PHE A 211 19.87 -19.13 -8.63
CA PHE A 211 21.24 -18.63 -8.45
C PHE A 211 22.00 -19.32 -7.32
N GLY A 212 21.33 -20.05 -6.42
CA GLY A 212 21.99 -20.72 -5.28
C GLY A 212 22.91 -19.78 -4.50
N ASN A 213 24.21 -20.13 -4.51
CA ASN A 213 25.30 -19.38 -3.88
C ASN A 213 26.07 -18.46 -4.86
N ASP A 214 25.61 -18.30 -6.10
CA ASP A 214 26.23 -17.41 -7.09
C ASP A 214 26.28 -15.97 -6.53
N PRO A 215 27.48 -15.33 -6.48
CA PRO A 215 27.64 -13.97 -5.98
C PRO A 215 26.74 -12.94 -6.68
N ARG A 216 26.37 -13.18 -7.94
CA ARG A 216 25.49 -12.32 -8.74
C ARG A 216 24.05 -12.31 -8.24
N ARG A 217 23.62 -13.28 -7.43
CA ARG A 217 22.27 -13.32 -6.82
C ARG A 217 21.91 -11.99 -6.17
N LYS A 218 22.85 -11.39 -5.42
CA LYS A 218 22.64 -10.10 -4.75
C LYS A 218 22.32 -8.97 -5.73
N LYS A 219 22.85 -9.01 -6.96
CA LYS A 219 22.56 -8.02 -8.01
C LYS A 219 21.08 -8.09 -8.45
N PHE A 220 20.55 -9.30 -8.60
CA PHE A 220 19.18 -9.56 -9.04
C PHE A 220 18.12 -9.40 -7.93
N LEU A 221 18.51 -8.96 -6.74
CA LEU A 221 17.58 -8.64 -5.65
C LEU A 221 17.51 -7.14 -5.34
N ARG A 222 18.34 -6.33 -5.98
CA ARG A 222 18.49 -4.89 -5.66
C ARG A 222 17.36 -4.01 -6.17
N THR A 223 16.69 -4.39 -7.25
CA THR A 223 15.73 -3.53 -7.94
C THR A 223 14.36 -4.19 -8.03
N VAL A 224 13.33 -3.35 -8.08
CA VAL A 224 11.94 -3.80 -8.23
C VAL A 224 11.78 -4.63 -9.49
N VAL A 225 12.36 -4.22 -10.63
CA VAL A 225 12.24 -4.96 -11.88
C VAL A 225 12.74 -6.40 -11.77
N HIS A 226 13.86 -6.62 -11.08
CA HIS A 226 14.36 -7.98 -10.89
C HIS A 226 13.48 -8.77 -9.91
N GLN A 227 12.95 -8.13 -8.86
CA GLN A 227 11.99 -8.80 -7.98
C GLN A 227 10.72 -9.21 -8.72
N GLN A 228 10.20 -8.37 -9.62
CA GLN A 228 9.03 -8.69 -10.43
C GLN A 228 9.32 -9.82 -11.43
N ALA A 229 10.50 -9.82 -12.05
CA ALA A 229 10.93 -10.94 -12.91
C ALA A 229 11.02 -12.26 -12.12
N LEU A 230 11.59 -12.22 -10.91
CA LEU A 230 11.66 -13.39 -10.03
C LEU A 230 10.29 -13.86 -9.56
N LEU A 231 9.35 -12.94 -9.30
CA LEU A 231 7.97 -13.29 -8.98
C LEU A 231 7.28 -13.97 -10.16
N GLN A 232 7.46 -13.47 -11.38
CA GLN A 232 6.92 -14.08 -12.58
C GLN A 232 7.46 -15.50 -12.75
N ILE A 233 8.78 -15.70 -12.68
CA ILE A 233 9.39 -17.04 -12.76
C ILE A 233 8.90 -17.95 -11.62
N TYR A 234 8.71 -17.39 -10.43
CA TYR A 234 8.18 -18.16 -9.31
C TYR A 234 6.77 -18.68 -9.62
N GLU A 235 5.88 -17.82 -10.12
CA GLU A 235 4.48 -18.15 -10.37
C GLU A 235 4.32 -19.12 -11.56
N ASP A 236 5.08 -18.90 -12.64
CA ASP A 236 5.00 -19.71 -13.85
C ASP A 236 5.66 -21.09 -13.69
N PHE A 237 6.75 -21.18 -12.92
CA PHE A 237 7.56 -22.40 -12.83
C PHE A 237 7.66 -22.94 -11.41
N CYS A 238 8.18 -22.15 -10.46
CA CYS A 238 8.49 -22.66 -9.12
C CYS A 238 7.25 -23.16 -8.34
N MET A 239 6.09 -22.54 -8.58
CA MET A 239 4.83 -22.90 -7.94
C MET A 239 4.17 -24.12 -8.58
N GLN A 240 4.40 -24.35 -9.88
CA GLN A 240 3.85 -25.48 -10.63
C GLN A 240 4.70 -26.74 -10.49
N ASP A 241 5.96 -26.59 -10.11
CA ASP A 241 6.93 -27.68 -10.04
C ASP A 241 6.97 -28.35 -8.65
N SER A 242 6.63 -29.63 -8.62
CA SER A 242 6.73 -30.50 -7.45
C SER A 242 8.04 -31.31 -7.40
N SER A 243 8.88 -31.22 -8.43
CA SER A 243 10.13 -31.99 -8.56
C SER A 243 11.35 -31.29 -7.94
N ASP A 244 11.15 -30.15 -7.28
CA ASP A 244 12.20 -29.28 -6.74
C ASP A 244 13.31 -28.97 -7.77
N CYS A 245 12.87 -28.46 -8.92
CA CYS A 245 13.64 -28.09 -10.10
C CYS A 245 14.15 -29.26 -10.97
N ALA A 246 14.07 -30.52 -10.52
CA ALA A 246 14.67 -31.65 -11.26
C ALA A 246 14.07 -31.86 -12.66
N GLN A 247 12.79 -31.53 -12.84
CA GLN A 247 12.05 -31.62 -14.11
C GLN A 247 11.46 -30.25 -14.51
N CYS A 248 12.00 -29.16 -13.97
CA CYS A 248 11.49 -27.83 -14.27
C CYS A 248 11.76 -27.48 -15.75
N PRO A 249 10.74 -27.10 -16.54
CA PRO A 249 10.91 -26.80 -17.95
C PRO A 249 11.53 -25.42 -18.23
N PHE A 250 11.80 -24.63 -17.18
CA PHE A 250 12.32 -23.27 -17.32
C PHE A 250 13.62 -23.19 -18.14
N PRO A 251 14.67 -24.01 -17.89
CA PRO A 251 15.91 -23.94 -18.67
C PRO A 251 15.68 -24.20 -20.17
N GLU A 252 14.93 -25.25 -20.50
CA GLU A 252 14.62 -25.61 -21.89
C GLU A 252 13.78 -24.54 -22.61
N GLN A 253 12.90 -23.85 -21.88
CA GLN A 253 12.12 -22.75 -22.45
C GLN A 253 12.99 -21.50 -22.70
N MET A 254 13.93 -21.21 -21.80
CA MET A 254 14.86 -20.11 -21.98
C MET A 254 15.75 -20.31 -23.22
N ASP A 255 16.18 -21.55 -23.49
CA ASP A 255 16.96 -21.88 -24.69
C ASP A 255 16.18 -21.67 -26.00
N LYS A 256 14.85 -21.74 -25.96
CA LYS A 256 13.98 -21.47 -27.13
C LYS A 256 13.72 -19.98 -27.37
N TRP A 257 13.95 -19.14 -26.36
CA TRP A 257 13.67 -17.70 -26.42
C TRP A 257 14.91 -16.86 -26.73
N MET A 258 16.11 -17.44 -26.60
CA MET A 258 17.40 -16.83 -26.98
C MET A 258 17.76 -17.16 -28.44
#